data_AF-A0A9N9H625-F1
#
_entry.id   AF-A0A9N9H625-F1
#
_cell.length_a   1.000
_cell.length_b   1.000
_cell.length_c   1.000
_cell.angle_alpha   90.00
_cell.angle_beta   90.00
_cell.angle_gamma   90.00
#
_symmetry.space_group_name_H-M   'P 1'
#
loop_
_entity.id
_entity.type
_entity.pdbx_description
1 polymer ?
#
loop_
_entity_poly.entity_id
_entity_poly.type
_entity_poly.pdbx_seq_one_letter_code
_entity_poly.pdbx_strand_id
1 'polypeptide(L)'
;MDPLNGIISDLLSTTLQDVVVTPPPYHPAENLDDKVMKTYQQMLKNVKLKNHTESLIHAFYLGEMLTKTDPKQQTFYRKVITKHYFMATTRAFWLFEAYGPAQIYRTKSINVTIMARMKAEDFRSLV
;
A
#
# COMPACT_ATOMS: atom_id res chain seq x y z
N MET A 1 9.35 -21.62 4.58
CA MET A 1 9.67 -20.44 5.40
C MET A 1 8.37 -19.76 5.78
N ASP A 2 8.22 -19.36 7.03
CA ASP A 2 7.09 -18.56 7.49
C ASP A 2 7.02 -17.23 6.69
N PRO A 3 5.90 -16.90 6.02
CA PRO A 3 5.73 -15.63 5.31
C PRO A 3 6.08 -14.40 6.17
N LEU A 4 5.88 -14.49 7.49
CA LEU A 4 6.19 -13.42 8.44
C LEU A 4 7.68 -13.07 8.48
N ASN A 5 8.57 -14.07 8.43
CA ASN A 5 10.02 -13.83 8.46
C ASN A 5 10.52 -13.08 7.21
N GLY A 6 9.89 -13.31 6.05
CA GLY A 6 10.18 -12.56 4.83
C GLY A 6 9.79 -11.09 4.95
N ILE A 7 8.61 -10.82 5.54
CA ILE A 7 8.11 -9.46 5.78
C ILE A 7 9.03 -8.71 6.75
N ILE A 8 9.42 -9.32 7.87
CA ILE A 8 10.32 -8.71 8.85
C ILE A 8 11.67 -8.37 8.19
N SER A 9 12.23 -9.29 7.41
CA SER A 9 13.48 -9.06 6.67
C SER A 9 13.37 -7.87 5.70
N ASP A 10 12.24 -7.77 4.99
CA ASP A 10 11.97 -6.64 4.08
C ASP A 10 11.85 -5.29 4.82
N LEU A 11 11.23 -5.27 6.00
CA LEU A 11 11.08 -4.05 6.82
C LEU A 11 12.42 -3.58 7.41
N LEU A 12 13.27 -4.51 7.81
CA LEU A 12 14.58 -4.22 8.42
C LEU A 12 15.71 -4.06 7.41
N SER A 13 15.44 -4.20 6.11
CA SER A 13 16.43 -4.06 5.05
C SER A 13 17.00 -2.63 5.02
N THR A 14 18.30 -2.51 5.31
CA THR A 14 19.08 -1.27 5.28
C THR A 14 19.93 -1.12 4.01
N THR A 15 19.67 -1.95 2.99
CA THR A 15 20.44 -1.90 1.74
C THR A 15 20.42 -0.49 1.16
N LEU A 16 21.60 0.12 0.99
CA LEU A 16 21.73 1.43 0.36
C LEU A 16 21.37 1.28 -1.12
N GLN A 17 20.19 1.79 -1.47
CA GLN A 17 19.78 2.05 -2.84
C GLN A 17 19.43 3.53 -2.92
N ASP A 18 20.00 4.23 -3.90
CA ASP A 18 19.49 5.53 -4.33
C ASP A 18 18.13 5.30 -4.98
N VAL A 19 17.08 5.42 -4.17
CA VAL A 19 15.69 5.19 -4.58
C VAL A 19 15.07 6.52 -4.94
N VAL A 20 14.67 6.66 -6.20
CA VAL A 20 13.73 7.71 -6.62
C VAL A 20 12.32 7.18 -6.40
N VAL A 21 11.63 7.71 -5.39
CA VAL A 21 10.27 7.29 -5.06
C VAL A 21 9.31 7.79 -6.15
N THR A 22 8.51 6.90 -6.72
CA THR A 22 7.45 7.27 -7.66
C THR A 22 6.50 8.26 -6.96
N PRO A 23 6.29 9.46 -7.52
CA PRO A 23 5.40 10.44 -6.92
C PRO A 23 3.94 9.96 -6.97
N PRO A 24 3.05 10.49 -6.11
CA PRO A 24 1.62 10.20 -6.19
C PRO A 24 1.09 10.44 -7.61
N PRO A 25 0.17 9.59 -8.13
CA PRO A 25 -0.31 9.70 -9.51
C PRO A 25 -1.29 10.87 -9.72
N TYR A 26 -1.56 11.67 -8.70
CA TYR A 26 -2.55 12.72 -8.67
C TYR A 26 -1.94 14.07 -8.31
N HIS A 27 -2.58 15.14 -8.77
CA HIS A 27 -2.22 16.50 -8.38
C HIS A 27 -2.84 16.86 -7.01
N PRO A 28 -2.13 17.59 -6.12
CA PRO A 28 -2.66 17.98 -4.81
C PRO A 28 -3.97 18.78 -4.86
N ALA A 29 -4.24 19.49 -5.95
CA ALA A 29 -5.47 20.25 -6.15
C ALA A 29 -6.67 19.42 -6.67
N GLU A 30 -6.47 18.17 -7.07
CA GLU A 30 -7.58 17.27 -7.47
C GLU A 30 -8.49 17.00 -6.25
N ASN A 31 -9.79 16.80 -6.47
CA ASN A 31 -10.70 16.38 -5.40
C ASN A 31 -10.35 14.95 -4.94
N LEU A 32 -10.80 14.58 -3.73
CA LEU A 32 -10.42 13.30 -3.12
C LEU A 32 -10.88 12.08 -3.94
N ASP A 33 -12.08 12.11 -4.51
CA ASP A 33 -12.62 10.99 -5.28
C ASP A 33 -11.79 10.71 -6.53
N ASP A 34 -11.39 11.76 -7.26
CA ASP A 34 -10.52 11.63 -8.44
C ASP A 34 -9.14 11.07 -8.05
N LYS A 35 -8.54 11.58 -6.95
CA LYS A 35 -7.26 11.07 -6.44
C LYS A 35 -7.33 9.59 -6.08
N VAL A 36 -8.39 9.19 -5.37
CA VAL A 36 -8.64 7.80 -4.96
C VAL A 36 -8.80 6.91 -6.19
N MET A 37 -9.66 7.28 -7.13
CA MET A 37 -9.93 6.46 -8.31
C MET A 37 -8.72 6.35 -9.23
N LYS A 38 -8.00 7.44 -9.46
CA LYS A 38 -6.77 7.45 -10.28
C LYS A 38 -5.69 6.57 -9.65
N THR A 39 -5.49 6.68 -8.33
CA THR A 39 -4.51 5.85 -7.61
C THR A 39 -4.90 4.38 -7.63
N TYR A 40 -6.17 4.08 -7.40
CA TYR A 40 -6.70 2.72 -7.47
C TYR A 40 -6.50 2.09 -8.85
N GLN A 41 -6.79 2.83 -9.92
CA GLN A 41 -6.58 2.37 -11.29
C GLN A 41 -5.10 2.11 -11.60
N GLN A 42 -4.18 2.99 -11.18
CA GLN A 42 -2.74 2.78 -11.37
C GLN A 42 -2.22 1.58 -10.56
N MET A 43 -2.71 1.39 -9.33
CA MET A 43 -2.41 0.20 -8.54
C MET A 43 -2.85 -1.07 -9.27
N LEU A 44 -4.11 -1.13 -9.73
CA LEU A 44 -4.64 -2.28 -10.46
C LEU A 44 -3.85 -2.58 -11.76
N LYS A 45 -3.47 -1.52 -12.49
CA LYS A 45 -2.62 -1.65 -13.68
C LYS A 45 -1.29 -2.31 -13.32
N ASN A 46 -0.60 -1.84 -12.28
CA ASN A 46 0.67 -2.40 -11.86
C ASN A 46 0.55 -3.83 -11.32
N VAL A 47 -0.55 -4.17 -10.62
CA VAL A 47 -0.85 -5.56 -10.23
C VAL A 47 -0.97 -6.46 -11.47
N LYS A 48 -1.69 -6.02 -12.51
CA LYS A 48 -1.83 -6.78 -13.76
C LYS A 48 -0.49 -6.96 -14.48
N LEU A 49 0.37 -5.95 -14.46
CA LEU A 49 1.71 -5.98 -15.03
C LEU A 49 2.73 -6.72 -14.17
N LYS A 50 2.34 -7.25 -13.00
CA LYS A 50 3.22 -7.88 -12.01
C LYS A 50 4.36 -6.95 -11.54
N ASN A 51 4.14 -5.64 -11.59
CA ASN A 51 5.06 -4.66 -11.06
C ASN A 51 4.81 -4.48 -9.56
N HIS A 52 5.40 -5.37 -8.76
CA HIS A 52 5.12 -5.49 -7.33
C HIS A 52 5.43 -4.20 -6.56
N THR A 53 6.60 -3.61 -6.76
CA THR A 53 7.02 -2.38 -6.10
C THR A 53 6.07 -1.23 -6.40
N GLU A 54 5.79 -0.96 -7.68
CA GLU A 54 4.85 0.11 -8.05
C GLU A 54 3.44 -0.17 -7.55
N SER A 55 2.98 -1.42 -7.55
CA SER A 55 1.67 -1.76 -6.99
C SER A 55 1.59 -1.45 -5.48
N LEU A 56 2.67 -1.68 -4.73
CA LEU A 56 2.74 -1.35 -3.29
C LEU A 56 2.83 0.15 -3.05
N ILE A 57 3.59 0.89 -3.87
CA ILE A 57 3.67 2.36 -3.75
C ILE A 57 2.28 2.99 -3.94
N HIS A 58 1.57 2.59 -5.00
CA HIS A 58 0.21 3.07 -5.21
C HIS A 58 -0.75 2.59 -4.09
N ALA A 59 -0.54 1.38 -3.55
CA ALA A 59 -1.32 0.90 -2.42
C ALA A 59 -1.09 1.72 -1.14
N PHE A 60 0.14 2.16 -0.89
CA PHE A 60 0.49 3.06 0.21
C PHE A 60 -0.22 4.40 0.09
N TYR A 61 -0.12 5.08 -1.06
CA TYR A 61 -0.80 6.37 -1.29
C TYR A 61 -2.32 6.24 -1.21
N LEU A 62 -2.88 5.14 -1.74
CA LEU A 62 -4.31 4.90 -1.64
C LEU A 62 -4.73 4.66 -0.18
N GLY A 63 -3.98 3.84 0.55
CA GLY A 63 -4.22 3.56 1.96
C GLY A 63 -4.17 4.81 2.84
N GLU A 64 -3.24 5.72 2.57
CA GLU A 64 -3.16 7.02 3.25
C GLU A 64 -4.46 7.80 3.10
N MET A 65 -4.95 7.97 1.86
CA MET A 65 -6.20 8.69 1.58
C MET A 65 -7.41 8.01 2.23
N LEU A 66 -7.49 6.69 2.17
CA LEU A 66 -8.60 5.91 2.75
C LEU A 66 -8.61 5.88 4.28
N THR A 67 -7.45 6.10 4.90
CA THR A 67 -7.29 6.07 6.35
C THR A 67 -7.49 7.46 6.96
N LYS A 68 -7.06 8.52 6.27
CA LYS A 68 -7.13 9.91 6.76
C LYS A 68 -8.42 10.65 6.41
N THR A 69 -9.30 10.03 5.61
CA THR A 69 -10.62 10.57 5.27
C THR A 69 -11.65 10.39 6.40
N ASP A 70 -12.78 11.09 6.32
CA ASP A 70 -13.84 10.98 7.33
C ASP A 70 -14.57 9.61 7.27
N PRO A 71 -15.24 9.18 8.37
CA PRO A 71 -15.91 7.88 8.42
C PRO A 71 -16.99 7.65 7.36
N LYS A 72 -17.69 8.71 6.91
CA LYS A 72 -18.72 8.58 5.87
C LYS A 72 -18.05 8.30 4.52
N GLN A 73 -17.00 9.05 4.17
CA GLN A 73 -16.20 8.83 2.97
C GLN A 73 -15.51 7.46 3.00
N GLN A 74 -14.95 7.04 4.14
CA GLN A 74 -14.38 5.70 4.28
C GLN A 74 -15.42 4.60 4.01
N THR A 75 -16.65 4.77 4.53
CA THR A 75 -17.76 3.83 4.29
C THR A 75 -18.14 3.77 2.82
N PHE A 76 -18.13 4.92 2.13
CA PHE A 76 -18.33 4.98 0.68
C PHE A 76 -17.24 4.21 -0.06
N TYR A 77 -15.96 4.46 0.22
CA TYR A 77 -14.86 3.78 -0.48
C TYR A 77 -14.80 2.27 -0.22
N ARG A 78 -15.26 1.79 0.95
CA ARG A 78 -15.42 0.35 1.21
C ARG A 78 -16.41 -0.33 0.26
N LYS A 79 -17.32 0.42 -0.37
CA LYS A 79 -18.27 -0.09 -1.38
C LYS A 79 -17.70 0.00 -2.81
N VAL A 80 -16.85 0.98 -3.07
CA VAL A 80 -16.28 1.25 -4.40
C VAL A 80 -15.04 0.38 -4.67
N ILE A 81 -14.19 0.21 -3.66
CA ILE A 81 -12.97 -0.59 -3.74
C ILE A 81 -13.28 -2.00 -3.25
N THR A 82 -12.77 -3.02 -3.95
CA THR A 82 -13.02 -4.40 -3.53
C THR A 82 -12.42 -4.63 -2.14
N LYS A 83 -13.08 -5.47 -1.32
CA LYS A 83 -12.63 -5.79 0.04
C LYS A 83 -11.15 -6.19 0.08
N HIS A 84 -10.71 -6.98 -0.90
CA HIS A 84 -9.32 -7.41 -1.03
C HIS A 84 -8.36 -6.22 -1.11
N TYR A 85 -8.61 -5.28 -2.01
CA TYR A 85 -7.73 -4.12 -2.21
C TYR A 85 -7.89 -3.06 -1.12
N PHE A 86 -9.08 -2.88 -0.57
CA PHE A 86 -9.30 -1.99 0.57
C PHE A 86 -8.44 -2.44 1.77
N MET A 87 -8.45 -3.75 2.07
CA MET A 87 -7.60 -4.30 3.13
C MET A 87 -6.11 -4.15 2.80
N ALA A 88 -5.70 -4.49 1.58
CA ALA A 88 -4.30 -4.43 1.18
C ALA A 88 -3.70 -3.03 1.29
N THR A 89 -4.44 -2.02 0.80
CA THR A 89 -4.01 -0.61 0.77
C THR A 89 -3.95 -0.02 2.17
N THR A 90 -4.98 -0.25 2.99
CA THR A 90 -4.99 0.16 4.42
C THR A 90 -3.79 -0.44 5.16
N ARG A 91 -3.52 -1.73 4.96
CA ARG A 91 -2.37 -2.41 5.60
C ARG A 91 -1.03 -1.93 5.07
N ALA A 92 -0.91 -1.68 3.77
CA ALA A 92 0.31 -1.12 3.18
C ALA A 92 0.63 0.26 3.77
N PHE A 93 -0.38 1.12 3.94
CA PHE A 93 -0.19 2.41 4.59
C PHE A 93 0.33 2.26 6.02
N TRP A 94 -0.39 1.56 6.89
CA TRP A 94 0.02 1.38 8.29
C TRP A 94 1.38 0.71 8.45
N LEU A 95 1.70 -0.29 7.61
CA LEU A 95 2.98 -1.00 7.69
C LEU A 95 4.18 -0.10 7.35
N PHE A 96 4.03 0.80 6.38
CA PHE A 96 5.12 1.63 5.90
C PHE A 96 5.06 3.07 6.42
N GLU A 97 4.03 3.48 7.17
CA GLU A 97 3.88 4.87 7.65
C GLU A 97 5.11 5.33 8.45
N ALA A 98 5.60 4.50 9.38
CA ALA A 98 6.77 4.82 10.20
C ALA A 98 8.10 4.86 9.41
N TYR A 99 8.18 4.17 8.27
CA TYR A 99 9.40 4.03 7.47
C TYR A 99 9.42 4.94 6.23
N GLY A 100 8.25 5.39 5.79
CA GLY A 100 8.03 6.10 4.54
C GLY A 100 7.98 5.19 3.29
N PRO A 101 7.50 5.73 2.16
CA PRO A 101 7.31 4.97 0.92
C PRO A 101 8.62 4.49 0.28
N ALA A 102 9.76 5.12 0.60
CA ALA A 102 11.07 4.69 0.10
C ALA A 102 11.44 3.26 0.54
N GLN A 103 10.98 2.81 1.71
CA GLN A 103 11.25 1.47 2.21
C GLN A 103 10.62 0.38 1.32
N ILE A 104 9.53 0.69 0.61
CA ILE A 104 8.86 -0.27 -0.30
C ILE A 104 9.80 -0.75 -1.40
N TYR A 105 10.71 0.10 -1.89
CA TYR A 105 11.68 -0.27 -2.93
C TYR A 105 12.75 -1.27 -2.45
N ARG A 106 12.93 -1.40 -1.14
CA ARG A 106 13.87 -2.35 -0.53
C ARG A 106 13.24 -3.72 -0.25
N THR A 107 11.92 -3.82 -0.43
CA THR A 107 11.16 -5.07 -0.21
C THR A 107 11.38 -6.05 -1.36
N LYS A 108 11.49 -7.34 -1.04
CA LYS A 108 11.67 -8.42 -2.02
C LYS A 108 10.52 -9.41 -2.03
N SER A 109 9.87 -9.61 -0.89
CA SER A 109 8.84 -10.62 -0.69
C SER A 109 7.44 -10.04 -0.60
N ILE A 110 7.30 -8.86 0.01
CA ILE A 110 6.02 -8.19 0.21
C ILE A 110 5.38 -7.84 -1.14
N ASN A 111 4.07 -8.05 -1.26
CA ASN A 111 3.26 -7.56 -2.37
C ASN A 111 1.81 -7.34 -1.91
N VAL A 112 0.99 -6.72 -2.76
CA VAL A 112 -0.42 -6.39 -2.47
C VAL A 112 -1.25 -7.62 -2.07
N THR A 113 -0.99 -8.79 -2.67
CA THR A 113 -1.71 -10.03 -2.32
C THR A 113 -1.35 -10.50 -0.91
N ILE A 114 -0.07 -10.44 -0.54
CA ILE A 114 0.38 -10.76 0.83
C ILE A 114 -0.28 -9.81 1.82
N MET A 115 -0.27 -8.51 1.54
CA MET A 115 -0.94 -7.51 2.39
C MET A 115 -2.42 -7.84 2.59
N ALA A 116 -3.13 -8.22 1.53
CA ALA A 116 -4.55 -8.57 1.61
C ALA A 116 -4.81 -9.86 2.42
N ARG A 117 -3.90 -10.85 2.34
CA ARG A 117 -4.11 -12.20 2.87
C ARG A 117 -3.46 -12.45 4.24
N MET A 118 -2.58 -11.55 4.69
CA MET A 118 -1.93 -11.62 6.00
C MET A 118 -2.98 -11.80 7.12
N LYS A 119 -2.70 -12.67 8.09
CA LYS A 119 -3.59 -12.83 9.24
C LYS A 119 -3.61 -11.53 10.05
N ALA A 120 -4.71 -11.28 10.74
CA ALA A 120 -4.83 -10.07 11.57
C ALA A 120 -3.81 -10.06 12.71
N GLU A 121 -3.49 -11.22 13.28
CA GLU A 121 -2.48 -11.37 14.34
C GLU A 121 -1.08 -11.04 13.83
N ASP A 122 -0.66 -11.66 12.72
CA ASP A 122 0.62 -11.38 12.06
C ASP A 122 0.76 -9.90 11.67
N PHE A 123 -0.32 -9.28 11.22
CA PHE A 123 -0.29 -7.86 10.87
C PHE A 123 -0.10 -6.97 12.11
N ARG A 124 -0.79 -7.28 13.22
CA ARG A 124 -0.71 -6.52 14.47
C ARG A 124 0.65 -6.62 15.15
N SER A 125 1.43 -7.67 14.92
CA SER A 125 2.78 -7.76 15.47
C SER A 125 3.82 -6.94 14.69
N LEU A 126 3.44 -6.38 13.54
CA LEU A 126 4.32 -5.62 12.64
C LEU A 126 4.10 -4.10 12.67
N VAL A 127 2.99 -3.63 13.25
CA VAL A 127 2.59 -2.21 13.29
C VAL A 127 2.48 -1.68 14.71
#